data_AF-A0A6G2XJX8-F1
#
_entry.id   AF-A0A6G2XJX8-F1
#
_cell.length_a   1.000
_cell.length_b   1.000
_cell.length_c   1.000
_cell.angle_alpha   90.00
_cell.angle_beta   90.00
_cell.angle_gamma   90.00
#
_symmetry.space_group_name_H-M   'P 1'
#
loop_
_entity.id
_entity.type
_entity.pdbx_description
1 polymer ?
#
loop_
_entity_poly.entity_id
_entity_poly.type
_entity_poly.pdbx_seq_one_letter_code
_entity_poly.pdbx_strand_id
1 'polypeptide(L)'
;MVSEGAHPESVSVELSGCSKEDARIVFDALCACYDSDRCEGDVPRDFDEVRPTVWLGTFDVAGTHGAECGPARLGASVTADVQGGYWAIDRFRTTLDSLFTVQDLCSASGDQERELHVRLETR
;
A
#
# COMPACT_ATOMS: atom_id res chain seq x y z
N MET A 1 -2.90 3.45 -27.34
CA MET A 1 -4.01 2.71 -26.70
C MET A 1 -3.83 3.00 -25.23
N VAL A 2 -4.69 3.86 -24.67
CA VAL A 2 -4.57 4.29 -23.28
C VAL A 2 -5.06 3.13 -22.43
N SER A 3 -4.32 2.73 -21.41
CA SER A 3 -4.71 1.63 -20.52
C SER A 3 -5.93 2.08 -19.71
N GLU A 4 -7.13 1.90 -20.28
CA GLU A 4 -8.43 2.10 -19.64
C GLU A 4 -8.68 0.95 -18.67
N GLY A 5 -7.95 0.96 -17.55
CA GLY A 5 -8.17 0.11 -16.38
C GLY A 5 -8.45 0.96 -15.16
N ALA A 6 -9.31 1.99 -15.30
CA ALA A 6 -9.78 2.76 -14.15
C ALA A 6 -10.86 1.96 -13.41
N HIS A 7 -10.43 0.90 -12.72
CA HIS A 7 -11.31 0.15 -11.84
C HIS A 7 -11.60 1.01 -10.60
N PRO A 8 -12.87 1.24 -10.23
CA PRO A 8 -13.28 1.95 -8.99
C PRO A 8 -12.90 1.21 -7.70
N GLU A 9 -12.02 0.22 -7.83
CA GLU A 9 -11.62 -0.80 -6.88
C GLU A 9 -10.11 -0.79 -6.61
N SER A 10 -9.41 0.18 -7.21
CA SER A 10 -7.96 0.36 -7.04
C SER A 10 -7.70 1.32 -5.88
N VAL A 11 -6.71 1.01 -5.05
CA VAL A 11 -6.17 1.92 -4.03
C VAL A 11 -4.75 2.32 -4.39
N SER A 12 -4.46 3.61 -4.32
CA SER A 12 -3.11 4.15 -4.40
C SER A 12 -2.50 4.16 -3.01
N VAL A 13 -1.29 3.64 -2.87
CA VAL A 13 -0.56 3.58 -1.60
C VAL A 13 0.78 4.28 -1.76
N GLU A 14 1.06 5.26 -0.90
CA GLU A 14 2.34 5.95 -0.82
C GLU A 14 3.03 5.61 0.50
N LEU A 15 4.20 4.95 0.43
CA LEU A 15 5.04 4.72 1.59
C LEU A 15 6.11 5.81 1.69
N SER A 16 6.28 6.37 2.88
CA SER A 16 7.29 7.38 3.17
C SER A 16 7.92 7.18 4.55
N GLY A 17 9.06 7.82 4.79
CA GLY A 17 9.76 7.74 6.08
C GLY A 17 10.41 6.37 6.38
N CYS A 18 10.64 5.55 5.36
CA CYS A 18 11.18 4.20 5.49
C CYS A 18 12.37 3.94 4.56
N SER A 19 13.15 2.90 4.86
CA SER A 19 14.23 2.46 3.98
C SER A 19 13.66 1.73 2.77
N LYS A 20 14.44 1.67 1.68
CA LYS A 20 14.12 0.86 0.48
C LYS A 20 13.74 -0.58 0.80
N GLU A 21 14.41 -1.17 1.79
CA GLU A 21 14.18 -2.55 2.21
C GLU A 21 12.83 -2.71 2.90
N ASP A 22 12.49 -1.82 3.84
CA ASP A 22 11.19 -1.80 4.52
C ASP A 22 10.04 -1.56 3.53
N ALA A 23 10.20 -0.58 2.63
CA ALA A 23 9.20 -0.33 1.58
C ALA A 23 8.97 -1.59 0.75
N ARG A 24 10.04 -2.24 0.30
CA ARG A 24 9.96 -3.48 -0.49
C ARG A 24 9.23 -4.58 0.28
N ILE A 25 9.51 -4.74 1.57
CA ILE A 25 8.84 -5.74 2.43
C ILE A 25 7.33 -5.48 2.49
N VAL A 26 6.90 -4.23 2.64
CA VAL A 26 5.48 -3.87 2.62
C VAL A 26 4.86 -4.16 1.24
N PHE A 27 5.50 -3.74 0.15
CA PHE A 27 5.02 -4.00 -1.20
C PHE A 27 4.93 -5.50 -1.51
N ASP A 28 5.92 -6.29 -1.12
CA ASP A 28 5.96 -7.74 -1.32
C ASP A 28 4.84 -8.44 -0.56
N ALA A 29 4.62 -8.07 0.72
CA ALA A 29 3.52 -8.58 1.52
C ALA A 29 2.15 -8.20 0.95
N LEU A 30 2.01 -6.99 0.43
CA LEU A 30 0.76 -6.55 -0.21
C LEU A 30 0.52 -7.24 -1.57
N CYS A 31 1.57 -7.41 -2.38
CA CYS A 31 1.54 -8.12 -3.67
C CYS A 31 1.19 -9.61 -3.50
N ALA A 32 1.52 -10.22 -2.34
CA ALA A 32 1.05 -11.56 -2.01
C ALA A 32 -0.48 -11.63 -1.77
N CYS A 33 -1.09 -10.52 -1.36
CA CYS A 33 -2.50 -10.42 -1.00
C CYS A 33 -3.38 -9.84 -2.13
N TYR A 34 -2.83 -8.92 -2.92
CA TYR A 34 -3.52 -8.11 -3.90
C TYR A 34 -2.75 -8.06 -5.21
N ASP A 35 -3.49 -7.98 -6.31
CA ASP A 35 -2.86 -7.67 -7.60
C ASP A 35 -2.36 -6.23 -7.58
N SER A 36 -1.14 -6.01 -8.03
CA SER A 36 -0.52 -4.69 -8.03
C SER A 36 0.25 -4.49 -9.32
N ASP A 37 0.22 -3.28 -9.87
CA ASP A 37 1.07 -2.89 -11.01
C ASP A 37 2.57 -3.08 -10.69
N ARG A 38 2.94 -3.03 -9.40
CA ARG A 38 4.30 -3.28 -8.89
C ARG A 38 4.63 -4.75 -8.61
N CYS A 39 3.67 -5.68 -8.70
CA CYS A 39 3.82 -7.08 -8.31
C CYS A 39 4.57 -7.89 -9.39
N GLU A 40 4.36 -7.56 -10.66
CA GLU A 40 5.05 -8.19 -11.80
C GLU A 40 6.44 -7.58 -12.07
N GLY A 41 7.35 -7.70 -11.09
CA GLY A 41 8.80 -7.57 -11.36
C GLY A 41 9.31 -6.22 -11.88
N ASP A 42 8.49 -5.15 -11.85
CA ASP A 42 8.97 -3.81 -12.15
C ASP A 42 9.83 -3.33 -10.98
N VAL A 43 11.13 -3.53 -11.13
CA VAL A 43 12.15 -3.03 -10.23
C VAL A 43 11.91 -1.54 -10.10
N PRO A 44 11.51 -1.02 -8.93
CA PRO A 44 11.20 0.39 -8.78
C PRO A 44 12.42 1.20 -9.21
N ARG A 45 12.25 1.96 -10.30
CA ARG A 45 13.28 2.91 -10.78
C ARG A 45 13.63 3.80 -9.60
N ASP A 46 14.89 3.77 -9.19
CA ASP A 46 15.46 4.68 -8.20
C ASP A 46 15.14 6.12 -8.64
N PHE A 47 14.06 6.68 -8.11
CA PHE A 47 13.72 8.09 -8.31
C PHE A 47 14.61 8.89 -7.37
N ASP A 48 15.78 9.25 -7.88
CA ASP A 48 16.65 10.36 -7.48
C ASP A 48 17.03 10.45 -5.98
N GLU A 49 18.33 10.25 -5.69
CA GLU A 49 19.00 10.31 -4.38
C GLU A 49 18.84 11.63 -3.59
N VAL A 50 18.14 12.63 -4.13
CA VAL A 50 18.03 14.00 -3.58
C VAL A 50 16.63 14.30 -3.00
N ARG A 51 15.65 13.42 -3.17
CA ARG A 51 14.28 13.62 -2.65
C ARG A 51 13.97 12.62 -1.53
N PRO A 52 13.07 12.97 -0.58
CA PRO A 52 12.51 11.97 0.33
C PRO A 52 11.99 10.81 -0.52
N THR A 53 12.53 9.61 -0.29
CA THR A 53 12.19 8.42 -1.09
C THR A 53 10.74 8.03 -0.78
N VAL A 54 9.82 8.47 -1.64
CA VAL A 54 8.42 8.07 -1.59
C VAL A 54 8.24 6.86 -2.50
N TRP A 55 7.56 5.84 -2.00
CA TRP A 55 7.30 4.62 -2.74
C TRP A 55 5.80 4.53 -3.01
N LEU A 56 5.39 4.86 -4.24
CA LEU A 56 3.98 4.82 -4.63
C LEU A 56 3.64 3.51 -5.33
N GLY A 57 2.58 2.80 -4.97
CA GLY A 57 2.08 1.67 -5.75
C GLY A 57 0.56 1.58 -5.72
N THR A 58 -0.01 1.05 -6.80
CA THR A 58 -1.45 0.88 -6.95
C THR A 58 -1.80 -0.60 -6.77
N PHE A 59 -2.78 -0.86 -5.91
CA PHE A 59 -3.25 -2.19 -5.57
C PHE A 59 -4.72 -2.33 -5.93
N ASP A 60 -5.06 -3.40 -6.63
CA ASP A 60 -6.44 -3.78 -6.87
C ASP A 60 -6.95 -4.59 -5.67
N VAL A 61 -8.01 -4.09 -5.03
CA VAL A 61 -8.64 -4.78 -3.88
C VAL A 61 -9.96 -5.46 -4.25
N ALA A 62 -10.28 -5.58 -5.55
CA ALA A 62 -11.45 -6.29 -6.04
C ALA A 62 -11.36 -7.80 -5.77
N GLY A 63 -10.14 -8.36 -5.80
CA GLY A 63 -9.86 -9.75 -5.45
C GLY A 63 -8.78 -9.87 -4.38
N THR A 64 -9.12 -10.38 -3.19
CA THR A 64 -8.09 -10.88 -2.25
C THR A 64 -7.62 -12.24 -2.74
N HIS A 65 -6.36 -12.35 -3.13
CA HIS A 65 -5.72 -13.65 -3.22
C HIS A 65 -5.75 -14.24 -1.82
N GLY A 66 -6.44 -15.37 -1.61
CA GLY A 66 -6.54 -16.05 -0.32
C GLY A 66 -5.23 -16.67 0.16
N ALA A 67 -4.08 -16.12 -0.25
CA ALA A 67 -2.77 -16.50 0.22
C ALA A 67 -2.64 -16.03 1.67
N GLU A 68 -2.17 -16.93 2.53
CA GLU A 68 -1.81 -16.64 3.90
C GLU A 68 -0.62 -15.67 3.90
N CYS A 69 -0.88 -14.38 3.69
CA CYS A 69 0.12 -13.35 3.82
C CYS A 69 0.61 -13.37 5.27
N GLY A 70 1.84 -13.87 5.46
CA GLY A 70 2.46 -13.93 6.77
C GLY A 70 2.82 -12.53 7.26
N PRO A 71 2.93 -12.34 8.59
CA PRO A 71 3.36 -11.07 9.15
C PRO A 71 4.78 -10.73 8.67
N ALA A 72 4.92 -9.58 8.04
CA ALA A 72 6.20 -9.09 7.56
C ALA A 72 6.90 -8.26 8.64
N ARG A 73 8.21 -8.46 8.81
CA ARG A 73 9.00 -7.74 9.82
C ARG A 73 9.58 -6.47 9.21
N LEU A 74 9.19 -5.33 9.76
CA LEU A 74 9.74 -4.03 9.43
C LEU A 74 10.88 -3.68 10.40
N GLY A 75 11.99 -3.17 9.88
CA GLY A 75 13.11 -2.69 10.68
C GLY A 75 12.85 -1.31 11.29
N ALA A 76 12.00 -0.52 10.64
CA ALA A 76 11.55 0.79 11.11
C ALA A 76 10.05 0.98 10.87
N SER A 77 9.46 1.94 11.57
CA SER A 77 8.07 2.32 11.31
C SER A 77 7.93 2.98 9.95
N VAL A 78 6.96 2.52 9.16
CA VAL A 78 6.71 3.00 7.79
C VAL A 78 5.44 3.83 7.80
N THR A 79 5.46 5.04 7.25
CA THR A 79 4.22 5.79 7.02
C THR A 79 3.63 5.34 5.69
N ALA A 80 2.35 4.98 5.69
CA ALA A 80 1.59 4.59 4.52
C ALA A 80 0.38 5.50 4.36
N ASP A 81 0.35 6.25 3.26
CA ASP A 81 -0.81 7.01 2.83
C ASP A 81 -1.59 6.19 1.80
N VAL A 82 -2.89 6.04 1.97
CA VAL A 82 -3.72 5.19 1.13
C VAL A 82 -4.91 6.00 0.64
N GLN A 83 -5.05 6.14 -0.68
CA GLN A 83 -6.14 6.86 -1.31
C GLN A 83 -6.91 5.95 -2.27
N GLY A 84 -8.24 5.94 -2.18
CA GLY A 84 -9.07 5.16 -3.07
C GLY A 84 -10.55 5.21 -2.71
N GLY A 85 -11.33 4.28 -3.26
CA GLY A 85 -12.76 4.18 -2.92
C GLY A 85 -12.99 3.88 -1.44
N TYR A 86 -14.09 4.36 -0.87
CA TYR A 86 -14.42 4.17 0.56
C TYR A 86 -14.35 2.70 1.00
N TRP A 87 -14.93 1.82 0.18
CA TRP A 87 -14.96 0.37 0.42
C TRP A 87 -13.57 -0.27 0.28
N ALA A 88 -12.76 0.28 -0.63
CA ALA A 88 -11.44 -0.21 -0.95
C ALA A 88 -10.46 0.08 0.20
N ILE A 89 -10.55 1.28 0.77
CA ILE A 89 -9.79 1.68 1.97
C ILE A 89 -10.12 0.80 3.18
N ASP A 90 -11.40 0.52 3.43
CA ASP A 90 -11.81 -0.30 4.58
C ASP A 90 -11.27 -1.74 4.49
N ARG A 91 -11.34 -2.33 3.28
CA ARG A 91 -10.79 -3.65 3.00
C ARG A 91 -9.26 -3.67 3.11
N PHE A 92 -8.60 -2.65 2.56
CA PHE A 92 -7.15 -2.51 2.61
C PHE A 92 -6.65 -2.37 4.05
N ARG A 93 -7.31 -1.54 4.85
CA ARG A 93 -7.01 -1.36 6.28
C ARG A 93 -7.10 -2.67 7.06
N THR A 94 -8.15 -3.47 6.83
CA THR A 94 -8.33 -4.77 7.47
C THR A 94 -7.19 -5.73 7.14
N THR A 95 -6.66 -5.66 5.92
CA THR A 95 -5.54 -6.51 5.50
C THR A 95 -4.23 -6.03 6.10
N LEU A 96 -3.98 -4.72 6.10
CA LEU A 96 -2.83 -4.15 6.77
C LEU A 96 -2.79 -4.51 8.26
N ASP A 97 -3.93 -4.46 8.97
CA ASP A 97 -4.03 -4.84 10.39
C ASP A 97 -3.73 -6.32 10.64
N SER A 98 -3.99 -7.16 9.64
CA SER A 98 -3.66 -8.59 9.69
C SER A 98 -2.16 -8.85 9.53
N LEU A 99 -1.45 -7.99 8.79
CA LEU A 99 -0.03 -8.16 8.43
C LEU A 99 0.94 -7.42 9.35
N PHE A 100 0.56 -6.21 9.75
CA PHE A 100 1.38 -5.25 10.47
C PHE A 100 0.59 -4.67 11.64
N THR A 101 1.32 -4.04 12.56
CA THR A 101 0.68 -3.18 13.55
C THR A 101 0.33 -1.85 12.86
N VAL A 102 -0.96 -1.58 12.65
CA VAL A 102 -1.44 -0.36 12.00
C VAL A 102 -1.82 0.68 13.04
N GLN A 103 -1.12 1.81 13.02
CA GLN A 103 -1.53 3.01 13.76
C GLN A 103 -2.21 3.99 12.82
N ASP A 104 -3.53 4.16 12.96
CA ASP A 104 -4.27 5.21 12.30
C ASP A 104 -3.78 6.59 12.78
N LEU A 105 -3.22 7.39 11.88
CA LEU A 105 -2.77 8.75 12.17
C LEU A 105 -3.84 9.77 11.74
N CYS A 106 -4.39 9.62 10.55
CA CYS A 106 -5.44 10.49 10.02
C CYS A 106 -6.28 9.76 8.97
N SER A 107 -7.55 10.13 8.83
CA SER A 107 -8.39 9.68 7.72
C SER A 107 -9.22 10.84 7.20
N ALA A 108 -9.15 11.12 5.91
CA ALA A 108 -9.99 12.11 5.24
C ALA A 108 -10.98 11.38 4.32
N SER A 109 -12.24 11.80 4.30
CA SER A 109 -13.27 11.22 3.43
C SER A 109 -13.84 12.32 2.55
N GLY A 110 -13.66 12.18 1.24
CA GLY A 110 -14.30 13.00 0.21
C GLY A 110 -15.67 12.45 -0.18
N ASP A 111 -16.24 13.00 -1.27
CA ASP A 111 -17.58 12.67 -1.74
C ASP A 111 -17.70 11.24 -2.28
N GLN A 112 -16.64 10.74 -2.93
CA GLN A 112 -16.56 9.38 -3.50
C GLN A 112 -15.27 8.63 -3.15
N GLU A 113 -14.29 9.34 -2.58
CA GLU A 113 -12.94 8.86 -2.33
C GLU A 113 -12.60 9.02 -0.84
N ARG A 114 -11.74 8.16 -0.32
CA ARG A 114 -11.23 8.21 1.05
C ARG A 114 -9.72 8.12 1.03
N GLU A 115 -9.11 8.93 1.87
CA GLU A 115 -7.70 8.92 2.19
C GLU A 115 -7.52 8.41 3.62
N LEU A 116 -6.53 7.54 3.81
CA LEU A 116 -6.18 6.95 5.07
C LEU A 116 -4.67 7.06 5.23
N HIS A 117 -4.27 7.82 6.24
CA HIS A 117 -2.90 7.97 6.66
C HIS A 117 -2.64 7.09 7.87
N VAL A 118 -1.84 6.05 7.69
CA VAL A 118 -1.47 5.13 8.77
C VAL A 118 0.03 4.99 8.90
N ARG A 119 0.47 4.52 10.07
CA ARG A 119 1.85 4.10 10.31
C ARG A 119 1.86 2.59 10.54
N LEU A 120 2.63 1.89 9.75
CA LEU A 120 2.87 0.46 9.82
C LEU A 120 4.11 0.19 10.67
N GLU A 121 3.98 -0.72 11.61
CA GLU A 121 5.08 -1.19 12.45
C GLU A 121 5.14 -2.71 12.45
N THR A 122 6.30 -3.26 12.80
CA THR A 122 6.42 -4.72 12.98
C THR A 122 5.48 -5.19 14.08
N ARG A 123 4.85 -6.34 13.84
CA ARG A 123 4.02 -7.04 14.83
C ARG A 123 4.86 -7.97 15.71
#